data_AF-A0A212LUF0-F1
#
_entry.id   AF-A0A212LUF0-F1
#
_cell.length_a   1.000
_cell.length_b   1.000
_cell.length_c   1.000
_cell.angle_alpha   90.00
_cell.angle_beta   90.00
_cell.angle_gamma   90.00
#
_symmetry.space_group_name_H-M   'P 1'
#
loop_
_entity.id
_entity.type
_entity.pdbx_description
1 polymer ?
#
loop_
_entity_poly.entity_id
_entity_poly.type
_entity_poly.pdbx_seq_one_letter_code
_entity_poly.pdbx_strand_id
1 'polypeptide(L)' 'MHIHKQGYSLYIGGKIGRKPILGNKIFAVIPEQEAISHIEIVLHVYNQLAYKNERIGDVINRIGLNSFLQEILQHVPEG' A
#
# COMPACT_ATOMS: atom_id res chain seq x y z
N MET A 1 1.26 20.56 -7.42
CA MET A 1 2.29 19.52 -7.21
C MET A 1 3.30 20.02 -6.19
N HIS A 2 3.03 19.82 -4.90
CA HIS A 2 4.00 20.14 -3.85
C HIS A 2 5.02 19.01 -3.75
N ILE A 3 6.27 19.29 -4.14
CA ILE A 3 7.37 18.35 -3.95
C ILE A 3 7.86 18.45 -2.50
N HIS A 4 7.44 17.50 -1.67
CA HIS A 4 7.98 17.40 -0.31
C HIS A 4 9.40 16.86 -0.37
N LYS A 5 10.35 17.59 0.22
CA LYS A 5 11.77 17.17 0.26
C LYS A 5 12.03 16.04 1.26
N GLN A 6 11.15 15.84 2.24
CA GLN A 6 11.29 14.88 3.32
C GLN A 6 9.92 14.29 3.69
N GLY A 7 9.91 13.03 4.11
CA GLY A 7 8.71 12.28 4.42
C GLY A 7 9.00 10.78 4.47
N TYR A 8 7.94 9.97 4.47
CA TYR A 8 8.04 8.52 4.56
C TYR A 8 7.88 7.86 3.18
N SER A 9 8.64 6.81 2.92
CA SER A 9 8.30 5.88 1.84
C SER A 9 7.39 4.78 2.39
N LEU A 10 6.33 4.43 1.66
CA LEU A 10 5.44 3.34 2.04
C LEU A 10 5.70 2.10 1.19
N TYR A 11 5.87 0.97 1.87
CA TYR A 11 6.04 -0.34 1.27
C TYR A 11 4.96 -1.30 1.75
N ILE A 12 4.46 -2.16 0.86
CA ILE A 12 3.38 -3.12 1.18
C ILE A 12 3.68 -4.54 0.68
N GLY A 13 3.03 -5.53 1.28
CA GLY A 13 3.07 -6.93 0.82
C GLY A 13 4.34 -7.71 1.21
N GLY A 14 5.23 -7.13 2.01
CA GLY A 14 6.39 -7.83 2.55
C GLY A 14 6.00 -9.00 3.45
N LYS A 15 6.80 -10.07 3.44
CA LYS A 15 6.56 -11.27 4.24
C LYS A 15 7.85 -11.83 4.79
N ILE A 16 7.84 -12.11 6.09
CA ILE A 16 8.91 -12.83 6.79
C ILE A 16 8.40 -14.27 7.02
N GLY A 17 9.18 -15.28 6.64
CA GLY A 17 8.82 -16.69 6.80
C GLY A 17 9.47 -17.61 5.76
N ARG A 18 8.86 -18.78 5.53
CA ARG A 18 9.41 -19.86 4.67
C ARG A 18 9.75 -19.43 3.24
N LYS A 19 9.02 -18.45 2.70
CA LYS A 19 9.31 -17.79 1.42
C LYS A 19 9.33 -16.28 1.67
N PRO A 20 10.50 -15.68 1.92
CA PRO A 20 10.61 -14.24 2.18
C PRO A 20 10.28 -13.45 0.90
N ILE A 21 9.55 -12.35 1.06
CA ILE A 21 9.16 -11.45 -0.03
C ILE A 21 9.45 -10.02 0.42
N LEU A 22 10.17 -9.26 -0.41
CA LEU A 22 10.38 -7.83 -0.19
C LEU A 22 9.07 -7.07 -0.40
N GLY A 23 8.85 -6.03 0.40
CA GLY A 23 7.71 -5.13 0.18
C GLY A 23 7.84 -4.36 -1.13
N ASN A 24 6.72 -4.11 -1.78
CA ASN A 24 6.64 -3.23 -2.96
C ASN A 24 6.56 -1.79 -2.49
N LYS A 25 7.43 -0.92 -3.01
CA LYS A 25 7.37 0.53 -2.76
C LYS A 25 6.21 1.12 -3.55
N ILE A 26 5.27 1.75 -2.87
CA ILE A 26 4.05 2.29 -3.51
C ILE A 26 3.96 3.81 -3.43
N PHE A 27 4.64 4.43 -2.47
CA PHE A 27 4.82 5.88 -2.41
C PHE A 27 6.28 6.22 -2.10
N ALA A 28 6.83 7.19 -2.83
CA ALA A 28 8.22 7.61 -2.68
C ALA A 28 8.40 8.54 -1.46
N VAL A 29 7.54 9.55 -1.34
CA VAL A 29 7.58 10.53 -0.25
C VAL A 29 6.14 10.89 0.12
N ILE A 30 5.70 10.48 1.30
CA ILE A 30 4.45 10.90 1.93
C ILE A 30 4.81 11.92 3.02
N PRO A 31 4.18 13.11 3.03
CA PRO A 31 4.36 14.06 4.12
C PRO A 31 4.02 13.42 5.47
N GLU A 32 4.74 13.78 6.53
CA GLU A 32 4.56 13.15 7.84
C GLU A 32 3.10 13.21 8.34
N GLN A 33 2.44 14.35 8.14
CA GLN A 33 1.05 14.55 8.54
C GLN A 33 0.04 13.67 7.77
N GLU A 34 0.42 13.15 6.61
CA GLU A 34 -0.43 12.32 5.73
C GLU A 34 -0.10 10.82 5.83
N ALA A 35 0.99 10.45 6.52
CA ALA A 35 1.49 9.08 6.56
C ALA A 35 0.45 8.10 7.10
N ILE A 36 -0.25 8.48 8.18
CA ILE A 36 -1.30 7.66 8.79
C ILE A 36 -2.47 7.46 7.82
N SER A 37 -2.95 8.53 7.17
CA SER A 37 -4.06 8.43 6.22
C SER A 37 -3.74 7.51 5.03
N HIS A 38 -2.50 7.53 4.53
CA HIS A 38 -2.07 6.61 3.47
C HIS A 38 -2.06 5.15 3.93
N ILE A 39 -1.65 4.89 5.18
CA ILE A 39 -1.71 3.54 5.77
C ILE A 39 -3.17 3.08 5.91
N GLU A 40 -4.05 3.96 6.39
CA GLU A 40 -5.48 3.67 6.54
C GLU A 40 -6.14 3.33 5.21
N ILE A 41 -5.82 4.07 4.13
CA ILE A 41 -6.30 3.77 2.77
C ILE A 41 -5.85 2.38 2.31
N VAL A 42 -4.57 2.03 2.51
CA VAL A 42 -4.06 0.69 2.16
C VAL A 42 -4.80 -0.40 2.93
N LEU A 43 -5.04 -0.20 4.23
CA LEU A 43 -5.77 -1.15 5.06
C LEU A 43 -7.24 -1.26 4.65
N HIS A 44 -7.88 -0.15 4.27
CA HIS A 44 -9.23 -0.13 3.75
C HIS A 44 -9.37 -0.98 2.48
N VAL A 45 -8.53 -0.70 1.48
CA VAL A 45 -8.50 -1.43 0.20
C VAL A 45 -8.19 -2.91 0.44
N TYR A 46 -7.23 -3.22 1.30
CA TYR A 46 -6.96 -4.61 1.69
C TYR A 46 -8.19 -5.28 2.30
N ASN A 47 -8.88 -4.65 3.24
CA ASN A 47 -10.06 -5.22 3.89
C ASN A 47 -11.23 -5.47 2.92
N GLN A 48 -11.36 -4.65 1.87
CA GLN A 48 -12.37 -4.85 0.82
C GLN A 48 -12.02 -6.02 -0.12
N LEU A 49 -10.74 -6.20 -0.43
CA LEU A 49 -10.29 -7.14 -1.45
C LEU A 49 -9.91 -8.52 -0.90
N ALA A 50 -9.57 -8.62 0.39
CA ALA A 50 -9.05 -9.83 1.00
C ALA A 50 -10.14 -10.88 1.22
N TYR A 51 -9.82 -12.12 0.86
CA TYR A 51 -10.54 -13.28 1.35
C TYR A 51 -10.02 -13.68 2.74
N LYS A 52 -10.81 -14.51 3.44
CA LYS A 52 -10.46 -15.01 4.76
C LYS A 52 -9.05 -15.63 4.76
N ASN A 53 -8.20 -15.18 5.70
CA ASN A 53 -6.81 -15.62 5.90
C ASN A 53 -5.79 -15.16 4.84
N GLU A 54 -6.16 -14.34 3.87
CA GLU A 54 -5.17 -13.70 3.00
C GLU A 54 -4.42 -12.61 3.77
N ARG A 55 -3.13 -12.43 3.47
CA ARG A 55 -2.37 -11.23 3.82
C ARG A 55 -2.33 -10.30 2.60
N ILE A 56 -1.92 -9.05 2.79
CA ILE A 56 -1.75 -8.08 1.69
C ILE A 56 -0.93 -8.68 0.52
N GLY A 57 0.18 -9.35 0.81
CA GLY A 57 0.99 -9.99 -0.24
C GLY A 57 0.25 -11.11 -0.99
N ASP A 58 -0.65 -11.83 -0.31
CA ASP A 58 -1.47 -12.87 -0.94
C ASP A 58 -2.51 -12.25 -1.88
N VAL A 59 -3.15 -11.14 -1.45
CA VAL A 59 -4.07 -10.36 -2.30
C VAL A 59 -3.34 -9.83 -3.54
N ILE A 60 -2.16 -9.21 -3.36
CA ILE A 60 -1.33 -8.71 -4.47
C ILE A 60 -0.98 -9.82 -5.46
N ASN A 61 -0.61 -11.01 -4.97
CA ASN A 61 -0.29 -12.14 -5.84
C ASN A 61 -1.52 -12.63 -6.64
N ARG A 62 -2.72 -12.52 -6.06
CA ARG A 62 -3.96 -12.96 -6.70
C ARG A 62 -4.48 -11.99 -7.75
N ILE A 63 -4.50 -10.68 -7.44
CA ILE A 63 -5.11 -9.66 -8.32
C ILE A 63 -4.08 -8.86 -9.13
N GLY A 64 -2.80 -8.95 -8.78
CA GLY A 64 -1.72 -8.16 -9.35
C GLY A 64 -1.51 -6.83 -8.61
N LEU A 65 -0.24 -6.39 -8.55
CA LEU A 65 0.14 -5.14 -7.89
C LEU A 65 -0.55 -3.92 -8.51
N ASN A 66 -0.62 -3.85 -9.85
CA ASN A 66 -1.23 -2.70 -10.52
C ASN A 66 -2.71 -2.53 -10.19
N SER A 67 -3.47 -3.62 -10.12
CA SER A 67 -4.89 -3.55 -9.72
C SER A 67 -5.04 -3.12 -8.27
N PHE A 68 -4.19 -3.63 -7.35
CA PHE A 68 -4.19 -3.16 -5.97
C PHE A 68 -3.85 -1.67 -5.84
N LEU A 69 -2.89 -1.18 -6.64
CA LEU A 69 -2.53 0.24 -6.70
C LEU A 69 -3.65 1.11 -7.25
N GLN A 70 -4.35 0.66 -8.30
CA GLN A 70 -5.48 1.37 -8.86
C GLN A 70 -6.57 1.60 -7.82
N GLU A 71 -6.88 0.58 -7.01
CA GLU A 71 -7.85 0.71 -5.91
C GLU A 71 -7.37 1.69 -4.83
N ILE A 72 -6.07 1.68 -4.47
CA ILE A 72 -5.50 2.69 -3.55
C ILE A 72 -5.69 4.09 -4.10
N LEU A 73 -5.33 4.32 -5.37
CA LEU A 73 -5.33 5.64 -5.98
C LEU A 73 -6.73 6.26 -6.06
N GLN A 74 -7.80 5.46 -6.08
CA GLN A 74 -9.17 5.97 -6.02
C GLN A 74 -9.54 6.60 -4.66
N HIS A 75 -8.80 6.28 -3.61
CA HIS A 75 -9.06 6.71 -2.23
C HIS A 75 -8.05 7.75 -1.73
N VAL A 76 -6.95 7.95 -2.44
CA VAL A 76 -5.99 9.02 -2.12
C VAL A 76 -6.59 10.34 -2.63
N PRO A 77 -6.80 11.34 -1.76
CA PRO A 77 -7.27 12.64 -2.22
C PRO A 77 -6.27 13.24 -3.21
N GLU A 78 -6.76 13.77 -4.32
CA GLU A 78 -5.92 14.58 -5.20
C GLU A 78 -5.47 15.81 -4.40
N GLY A 79 -4.19 15.85 -4.05
CA GLY A 79 -3.58 16.95 -3.30
C GLY A 79 -3.41 18.23 -4.11
#